data_AF-A0A9X7TED3-F1
#
_entry.id   AF-A0A9X7TED3-F1
#
_cell.length_a   1.000
_cell.length_b   1.000
_cell.length_c   1.000
_cell.angle_alpha   90.00
_cell.angle_beta   90.00
_cell.angle_gamma   90.00
#
_symmetry.space_group_name_H-M   'P 1'
#
loop_
_entity.id
_entity.type
_entity.pdbx_description
1 polymer ?
#
loop_
_entity_poly.entity_id
_entity_poly.type
_entity_poly.pdbx_seq_one_letter_code
_entity_poly.pdbx_strand_id
1 'polypeptide(L)'
;MFRVEFVLLSSDPLKISRLPYVVDLLERELADFCNPIKAGASIICAPSKDSLIIIYTAFNESKQLNVYIRVESLDAQILSQIVEKISKKLRQEGYVMTLSNTSSTLL
;
A
#
# COMPACT_ATOMS: atom_id res chain seq x y z
N MET A 1 -13.72 -6.94 -11.54
CA MET A 1 -12.51 -6.88 -10.69
C MET A 1 -12.35 -5.46 -10.21
N PHE A 2 -12.36 -5.26 -8.90
CA PHE A 2 -12.20 -3.96 -8.25
C PHE A 2 -10.73 -3.75 -7.90
N ARG A 3 -10.24 -2.53 -8.08
CA ARG A 3 -8.86 -2.14 -7.79
C ARG A 3 -8.85 -0.75 -7.20
N VAL A 4 -8.07 -0.58 -6.14
CA VAL A 4 -7.72 0.72 -5.58
C VAL A 4 -6.22 0.78 -5.37
N GLU A 5 -5.68 1.97 -5.54
CA GLU A 5 -4.26 2.22 -5.31
C GLU A 5 -4.12 3.48 -4.46
N PHE A 6 -3.28 3.35 -3.44
CA PHE A 6 -2.99 4.41 -2.49
C PHE A 6 -1.51 4.73 -2.52
N VAL A 7 -1.19 5.99 -2.25
CA VAL A 7 0.16 6.42 -1.87
C VAL A 7 0.19 6.67 -0.37
N LEU A 8 1.26 6.22 0.26
CA LEU A 8 1.48 6.45 1.68
C LEU A 8 2.05 7.85 1.91
N LEU A 9 1.42 8.59 2.81
CA LEU A 9 1.89 9.85 3.34
C LEU A 9 2.36 9.62 4.77
N SER A 10 3.44 10.29 5.16
CA SER A 10 3.80 10.38 6.58
C SER A 10 3.27 11.68 7.16
N SER A 11 2.73 11.63 8.37
CA SER A 11 2.39 12.84 9.13
C SER A 11 3.63 13.57 9.68
N ASP A 12 4.81 12.93 9.60
CA ASP A 12 6.09 13.48 10.03
C ASP A 12 7.05 13.59 8.81
N PRO A 13 7.45 14.80 8.40
CA PRO A 13 8.36 15.00 7.27
C PRO A 13 9.73 14.33 7.47
N LEU A 14 10.14 14.02 8.70
CA LEU A 14 11.40 13.33 9.00
C LEU A 14 11.33 11.82 8.73
N LYS A 15 10.13 11.22 8.74
CA LYS A 15 9.93 9.77 8.50
C LYS A 15 10.03 9.37 7.03
N ILE A 16 9.94 10.32 6.09
CA ILE A 16 10.08 10.07 4.64
C ILE A 16 11.45 9.47 4.29
N SER A 17 12.48 9.77 5.09
CA SER A 17 13.84 9.23 4.95
C SER A 17 14.00 7.74 5.33
N ARG A 18 12.95 7.08 5.85
CA ARG A 18 13.00 5.70 6.38
C ARG A 18 12.21 4.70 5.53
N LEU A 19 12.27 4.80 4.22
CA LEU A 19 11.61 3.85 3.30
C LEU A 19 11.84 2.36 3.64
N PRO A 20 13.05 1.89 3.96
CA PRO A 20 13.26 0.50 4.38
C PRO A 20 12.41 0.12 5.61
N TYR A 21 12.32 1.01 6.60
CA TYR A 21 11.49 0.81 7.80
C TYR A 21 10.00 0.73 7.46
N VAL A 22 9.53 1.52 6.50
CA VAL A 22 8.13 1.49 6.05
C VAL A 22 7.80 0.17 5.37
N VAL A 23 8.71 -0.34 4.54
CA VAL A 23 8.54 -1.63 3.87
C VAL A 23 8.53 -2.78 4.88
N ASP A 24 9.44 -2.77 5.86
CA ASP A 24 9.47 -3.79 6.92
C ASP A 24 8.29 -3.70 7.90
N LEU A 25 7.77 -2.48 8.14
CA LEU A 25 6.53 -2.28 8.87
C LEU A 25 5.37 -2.90 8.10
N LEU A 26 5.24 -2.57 6.82
CA LEU A 26 4.16 -3.07 5.97
C LEU A 26 4.21 -4.60 5.81
N GLU A 27 5.39 -5.20 5.70
CA GLU A 27 5.54 -6.65 5.71
C GLU A 27 4.98 -7.28 6.99
N ARG A 28 5.34 -6.72 8.17
CA ARG A 28 4.85 -7.21 9.47
C ARG A 28 3.33 -7.04 9.59
N GLU A 29 2.79 -5.91 9.16
CA GLU A 29 1.34 -5.69 9.19
C GLU A 29 0.58 -6.59 8.22
N LEU A 30 1.17 -6.97 7.07
CA LEU A 30 0.58 -7.91 6.14
C LEU A 30 0.57 -9.35 6.64
N ALA A 31 1.44 -9.72 7.60
CA ALA A 31 1.45 -11.05 8.20
C ALA A 31 0.12 -11.38 8.91
N ASP A 32 -0.63 -10.37 9.36
CA ASP A 32 -1.99 -10.52 9.92
C ASP A 32 -3.06 -10.84 8.86
N PHE A 33 -2.71 -10.83 7.57
CA PHE A 33 -3.63 -11.04 6.45
C PHE A 33 -3.28 -12.29 5.64
N CYS A 34 -1.99 -12.50 5.38
CA CYS A 34 -1.50 -13.62 4.60
C CYS A 34 0.01 -13.84 4.86
N ASN A 35 0.62 -14.78 4.14
CA ASN A 35 2.09 -14.88 4.07
C ASN A 35 2.65 -13.94 3.00
N PRO A 36 3.26 -12.79 3.35
CA PRO A 36 3.83 -11.87 2.37
C PRO A 36 5.07 -12.47 1.69
N ILE A 37 5.26 -12.13 0.41
CA ILE A 37 6.43 -12.53 -0.39
C ILE A 37 7.13 -11.26 -0.87
N LYS A 38 8.45 -11.17 -0.66
CA LYS A 38 9.29 -10.10 -1.25
C LYS A 38 9.69 -10.48 -2.67
N ALA A 39 9.44 -9.57 -3.62
CA ALA A 39 9.86 -9.67 -5.01
C ALA A 39 10.51 -8.35 -5.43
N GLY A 40 11.85 -8.27 -5.34
CA GLY A 40 12.58 -7.03 -5.56
C GLY A 40 12.21 -5.95 -4.54
N ALA A 41 11.83 -4.77 -5.02
CA ALA A 41 11.37 -3.64 -4.20
C ALA A 41 9.85 -3.66 -3.94
N SER A 42 9.24 -4.85 -4.00
CA SER A 42 7.80 -5.05 -3.82
C SER A 42 7.49 -6.17 -2.83
N ILE A 43 6.35 -6.07 -2.16
CA ILE A 43 5.76 -7.10 -1.31
C ILE A 43 4.43 -7.50 -1.93
N ILE A 44 4.19 -8.79 -2.04
CA ILE A 44 2.95 -9.37 -2.56
C ILE A 44 2.31 -10.20 -1.45
N CYS A 45 1.02 -10.00 -1.22
CA CYS A 45 0.25 -10.73 -0.23
C CYS A 45 -1.12 -11.11 -0.80
N ALA A 46 -1.52 -12.39 -0.73
CA ALA A 46 -2.83 -12.86 -1.17
C ALA A 46 -3.67 -13.32 0.04
N PRO A 47 -4.56 -12.47 0.59
CA PRO A 47 -5.40 -12.81 1.74
C PRO A 47 -6.46 -13.89 1.43
N SER A 48 -6.84 -14.03 0.16
CA SER A 48 -7.76 -15.06 -0.31
C SER A 48 -7.49 -15.41 -1.78
N LYS A 49 -8.15 -16.43 -2.30
CA LYS A 49 -8.06 -16.81 -3.73
C LYS A 49 -8.52 -15.71 -4.71
N ASP A 50 -9.32 -14.77 -4.22
CA ASP A 50 -9.98 -13.73 -5.01
C ASP A 50 -9.46 -12.33 -4.69
N SER A 51 -8.41 -12.20 -3.87
CA SER A 51 -7.85 -10.91 -3.44
C SER A 51 -6.31 -10.88 -3.44
N LEU A 52 -5.76 -9.73 -3.78
CA LEU A 52 -4.33 -9.50 -3.86
C LEU A 52 -3.98 -8.11 -3.32
N ILE A 53 -2.93 -8.04 -2.52
CA ILE A 53 -2.32 -6.82 -2.03
C ILE A 53 -0.91 -6.75 -2.60
N ILE A 54 -0.57 -5.63 -3.22
CA ILE A 54 0.75 -5.35 -3.77
C ILE A 54 1.25 -4.05 -3.16
N ILE A 55 2.42 -4.10 -2.54
CA ILE A 55 3.12 -2.93 -2.03
C ILE A 55 4.37 -2.75 -2.85
N TYR A 56 4.61 -1.55 -3.36
CA TYR A 56 5.80 -1.29 -4.16
C TYR A 56 6.27 0.15 -3.98
N THR A 57 7.52 0.40 -4.36
CA THR A 57 8.08 1.74 -4.36
C THR A 57 8.26 2.24 -5.79
N ALA A 58 7.92 3.51 -6.04
CA ALA A 58 8.12 4.14 -7.33
C ALA A 58 8.43 5.63 -7.15
N PHE A 59 9.25 6.18 -8.05
CA PHE A 59 9.51 7.61 -8.07
C PHE A 59 8.31 8.37 -8.62
N ASN A 60 7.89 9.43 -7.95
CA ASN A 60 6.91 10.38 -8.49
C ASN A 60 7.55 11.35 -9.51
N GLU A 61 6.75 12.23 -10.09
CA GLU A 61 7.20 13.26 -11.06
C GLU A 61 8.31 14.17 -10.50
N SER A 62 8.28 14.43 -9.19
CA SER A 62 9.28 15.21 -8.46
C SER A 62 10.53 14.40 -8.09
N LYS A 63 10.70 13.18 -8.62
CA LYS A 63 11.81 12.24 -8.31
C LYS A 63 11.91 11.87 -6.83
N GLN A 64 10.81 11.95 -6.09
CA GLN A 64 10.71 11.47 -4.72
C GLN A 64 10.21 10.03 -4.73
N LEU A 65 10.86 9.16 -3.95
CA LEU A 65 10.48 7.77 -3.83
C LEU A 65 9.23 7.66 -2.93
N ASN A 66 8.15 7.13 -3.48
CA ASN A 66 6.88 6.94 -2.80
C ASN A 66 6.60 5.44 -2.59
N VAL A 67 5.84 5.14 -1.53
CA VAL A 67 5.31 3.79 -1.28
C VAL A 67 3.86 3.74 -1.75
N TYR A 68 3.56 2.78 -2.61
CA TYR A 68 2.23 2.52 -3.14
C TYR A 68 1.68 1.23 -2.55
N ILE A 69 0.37 1.23 -2.27
CA ILE A 69 -0.38 0.07 -1.80
C ILE A 69 -1.54 -0.12 -2.76
N ARG A 70 -1.48 -1.18 -3.55
CA ARG A 70 -2.54 -1.60 -4.47
C ARG A 70 -3.29 -2.77 -3.86
N VAL A 71 -4.62 -2.69 -3.86
CA VAL A 71 -5.50 -3.77 -3.42
C VAL A 71 -6.44 -4.13 -4.57
N GLU A 72 -6.50 -5.40 -4.91
CA GLU A 72 -7.34 -5.97 -5.96
C GLU A 72 -8.24 -7.05 -5.37
N SER A 73 -9.49 -7.11 -5.83
CA SER A 73 -10.44 -8.14 -5.42
C SER A 73 -11.52 -8.36 -6.48
N LEU A 74 -12.07 -9.58 -6.55
CA LEU A 74 -13.31 -9.83 -7.29
C LEU A 74 -14.55 -9.33 -6.52
N ASP A 75 -14.43 -9.14 -5.22
CA ASP A 75 -15.48 -8.67 -4.31
C ASP A 75 -15.12 -7.29 -3.72
N ALA A 76 -15.97 -6.29 -3.97
CA ALA A 76 -15.78 -4.92 -3.49
C ALA A 76 -15.86 -4.80 -1.96
N GLN A 77 -16.65 -5.65 -1.29
CA GLN A 77 -16.78 -5.66 0.16
C GLN A 77 -15.51 -6.21 0.82
N ILE A 78 -14.91 -7.25 0.24
CA ILE A 78 -13.61 -7.76 0.70
C ILE A 78 -12.53 -6.69 0.50
N LEU A 79 -12.53 -5.99 -0.64
CA LEU A 79 -11.59 -4.91 -0.90
C LEU A 79 -11.69 -3.81 0.14
N SER A 80 -12.91 -3.34 0.45
CA SER A 80 -13.10 -2.26 1.42
C SER A 80 -12.66 -2.67 2.83
N GLN A 81 -12.92 -3.92 3.24
CA GLN A 81 -12.45 -4.47 4.52
C GLN A 81 -10.92 -4.54 4.60
N ILE A 82 -10.26 -4.98 3.53
CA ILE A 82 -8.78 -5.01 3.46
C ILE A 82 -8.23 -3.59 3.62
N VAL A 83 -8.77 -2.63 2.85
CA VAL A 83 -8.34 -1.22 2.89
C VAL A 83 -8.55 -0.61 4.28
N GLU A 84 -9.70 -0.85 4.91
CA GLU A 84 -10.00 -0.35 6.25
C GLU A 84 -8.98 -0.88 7.27
N LYS A 85 -8.70 -2.19 7.25
CA LYS A 85 -7.77 -2.82 8.19
C LYS A 85 -6.33 -2.32 7.99
N ILE A 86 -5.86 -2.20 6.75
CA ILE A 86 -4.53 -1.64 6.43
C ILE A 86 -4.45 -0.16 6.88
N SER A 87 -5.48 0.64 6.56
CA SER A 87 -5.56 2.06 6.94
C SER A 87 -5.48 2.25 8.44
N LYS A 88 -6.21 1.43 9.20
CA LYS A 88 -6.22 1.48 10.67
C LYS A 88 -4.83 1.20 11.25
N LYS A 89 -4.13 0.16 10.78
CA LYS A 89 -2.78 -0.18 11.25
C LYS A 89 -1.77 0.92 10.93
N LEU A 90 -1.78 1.42 9.70
CA LEU A 90 -0.88 2.51 9.28
C LEU A 90 -1.07 3.79 10.10
N ARG A 91 -2.32 4.14 10.45
CA ARG A 91 -2.60 5.30 11.29
C ARG A 91 -2.03 5.17 12.70
N GLN A 92 -2.00 3.97 13.27
CA GLN A 92 -1.40 3.71 14.58
C GLN A 92 0.11 4.00 14.59
N GLU A 93 0.75 3.87 13.42
CA GLU A 93 2.19 4.10 13.21
C GLU A 93 2.52 5.53 12.72
N GLY A 94 1.49 6.38 12.57
CA GLY A 94 1.62 7.75 12.09
C GLY A 94 1.75 7.87 10.57
N TYR A 95 1.18 6.94 9.82
CA TYR A 95 1.07 7.02 8.36
C TYR A 95 -0.40 7.14 7.94
N VAL A 96 -0.63 7.81 6.81
CA VAL A 96 -1.95 7.97 6.23
C VAL A 96 -1.89 7.53 4.76
N MET A 97 -2.91 6.85 4.28
CA MET A 97 -3.04 6.52 2.87
C MET A 97 -3.93 7.57 2.18
N THR A 98 -3.50 8.07 1.03
CA THR A 98 -4.35 8.85 0.12
C THR A 98 -4.43 8.13 -1.22
N LEU A 99 -5.52 8.30 -1.97
CA LEU A 99 -5.66 7.71 -3.30
C LEU A 99 -4.49 8.21 -4.17
N SER A 100 -3.82 7.29 -4.87
CA SER A 100 -2.87 7.69 -5.91
C SER A 100 -3.67 8.37 -7.02
N ASN A 101 -3.39 9.63 -7.34
CA ASN A 101 -4.10 10.34 -8.42
C ASN A 101 -4.11 9.48 -9.69
N THR A 102 -5.29 9.04 -10.11
CA THR A 102 -5.53 8.51 -11.45
C THR A 102 -5.69 9.68 -12.42
N SER A 103 -4.69 10.55 -12.50
CA SER A 103 -4.65 11.63 -13.49
C SER A 103 -3.73 11.22 -14.63
N SER A 104 -4.06 10.11 -15.28
CA SER A 104 -3.70 9.86 -16.67
C SER A 104 -4.92 10.17 -17.54
N THR A 105 -5.41 11.41 -17.47
CA THR A 105 -6.06 12.04 -18.62
C THR A 105 -4.98 12.79 -19.38
N LEU A 106 -4.32 12.06 -20.27
CA LEU A 106 -3.71 12.66 -21.45
C LEU A 106 -4.88 13.22 -22.28
N LEU A 107 -4.99 14.55 -22.33
CA LEU A 107 -5.69 15.28 -23.39
C LEU A 107 -4.63 16.10 -24.13
#